data_AF-A0AAV6TLU5-F1
#
_entry.id   AF-A0AAV6TLU5-F1
#
_cell.length_a   1.000
_cell.length_b   1.000
_cell.length_c   1.000
_cell.angle_alpha   90.00
_cell.angle_beta   90.00
_cell.angle_gamma   90.00
#
_symmetry.space_group_name_H-M   'P 1'
#
loop_
_entity.id
_entity.type
_entity.pdbx_description
1 polymer ?
#
loop_
_entity_poly.entity_id
_entity_poly.type
_entity_poly.pdbx_seq_one_letter_code
_entity_poly.pdbx_strand_id
1 'polypeptide(L)'
;MGQVGNVITNRNASRLEFERLLDGAKMYMRHHKVPKGMQRRVQRWYDYSWSRGRMQGGGDIHSALGILPDKLKTELAIHVNLKTLKKVSIFQECQPEFLHDLVLKMKAYIFTPGDLVCRKGEVAREMFIIADGILQVIK
;
A
#
# COMPACT_ATOMS: atom_id res chain seq x y z
N MET A 1 12.64 2.04 -37.80
CA MET A 1 12.66 0.94 -36.81
C MET A 1 13.08 1.51 -35.45
N GLY A 2 12.21 2.18 -34.69
CA GLY A 2 12.69 2.94 -33.52
C GLY A 2 11.66 3.43 -32.50
N GLN A 3 10.51 2.76 -32.36
CA GLN A 3 9.51 3.13 -31.35
C GLN A 3 9.02 1.96 -30.47
N VAL A 4 9.44 0.73 -30.74
CA VAL A 4 9.00 -0.46 -29.97
C VAL A 4 9.94 -0.75 -28.76
N GLY A 5 11.11 -0.11 -28.70
CA GLY A 5 12.14 -0.38 -27.67
C GLY A 5 11.90 0.24 -26.29
N ASN A 6 11.14 1.35 -26.18
CA ASN A 6 11.00 2.08 -24.92
C ASN A 6 9.95 1.52 -23.95
N VAL A 7 9.02 0.69 -24.43
CA VAL A 7 7.98 0.08 -23.57
C VAL A 7 8.49 -1.22 -22.93
N ILE A 8 9.41 -1.92 -23.59
CA ILE A 8 9.96 -3.20 -23.12
C ILE A 8 11.05 -3.00 -22.05
N THR A 9 11.82 -1.91 -22.14
CA THR A 9 12.87 -1.57 -21.15
C THR A 9 12.29 -1.20 -19.78
N ASN A 10 11.18 -0.47 -19.74
CA ASN A 10 10.59 0.01 -18.48
C ASN A 10 9.93 -1.11 -17.65
N ARG A 11 9.24 -2.05 -18.31
CA ARG A 11 8.63 -3.22 -17.64
C ARG A 11 9.70 -4.13 -17.01
N ASN A 12 10.84 -4.25 -17.67
CA ASN A 12 12.00 -4.98 -17.14
C ASN A 12 12.66 -4.25 -15.97
N ALA A 13 12.73 -2.92 -15.99
CA ALA A 13 13.33 -2.14 -14.91
C ALA A 13 12.57 -2.29 -13.58
N SER A 14 11.23 -2.23 -13.61
CA SER A 14 10.40 -2.42 -12.40
C SER A 14 10.53 -3.82 -11.82
N ARG A 15 10.63 -4.84 -12.68
CA ARG A 15 10.83 -6.23 -12.27
C ARG A 15 12.23 -6.45 -11.69
N LEU A 16 13.25 -5.87 -12.30
CA LEU A 16 14.63 -5.96 -11.81
C LEU A 16 14.76 -5.32 -10.42
N GLU A 17 14.12 -4.16 -10.21
CA GLU A 17 14.13 -3.51 -8.90
C GLU A 17 13.40 -4.34 -7.83
N PHE A 18 12.27 -4.97 -8.19
CA PHE A 18 11.59 -5.92 -7.29
C PHE A 18 12.50 -7.07 -6.88
N GLU A 19 13.13 -7.72 -7.85
CA GLU A 19 14.04 -8.84 -7.62
C GLU A 19 15.21 -8.42 -6.72
N ARG A 20 15.77 -7.22 -6.95
CA ARG A 20 16.83 -6.62 -6.11
C ARG A 20 16.38 -6.42 -4.65
N LEU A 21 15.19 -5.84 -4.44
CA LEU A 21 14.65 -5.62 -3.08
C LEU A 21 14.38 -6.95 -2.36
N LEU A 22 13.78 -7.92 -3.06
CA LEU A 22 13.49 -9.23 -2.51
C LEU A 22 14.76 -9.98 -2.12
N ASP A 23 15.80 -9.95 -2.96
CA ASP A 23 17.06 -10.61 -2.68
C ASP A 23 17.82 -9.93 -1.54
N GLY A 24 17.75 -8.60 -1.43
CA GLY A 24 18.23 -7.86 -0.26
C GLY A 24 17.57 -8.33 1.03
N ALA A 25 16.23 -8.45 1.04
CA ALA A 25 15.49 -8.96 2.20
C ALA A 25 15.86 -10.41 2.55
N LYS A 26 15.99 -11.29 1.54
CA LYS A 26 16.44 -12.68 1.77
C LYS A 26 17.84 -12.73 2.37
N MET A 27 18.77 -11.90 1.88
CA MET A 27 20.13 -11.83 2.38
C MET A 27 20.17 -11.38 3.84
N TYR A 28 19.43 -10.31 4.17
CA TYR A 28 19.29 -9.82 5.54
C TYR A 28 18.77 -10.90 6.48
N MET A 29 17.68 -11.58 6.10
CA MET A 29 17.10 -12.65 6.91
C MET A 29 18.05 -13.85 7.10
N ARG A 30 18.83 -14.20 6.07
CA ARG A 30 19.84 -15.25 6.16
C ARG A 30 20.96 -14.86 7.12
N HIS A 31 21.46 -13.64 7.01
CA HIS A 31 22.52 -13.11 7.88
C HIS A 31 22.12 -13.12 9.35
N HIS A 32 20.88 -12.69 9.65
CA HIS A 32 20.34 -12.65 11.01
C HIS A 32 19.70 -13.96 11.49
N LYS A 33 19.84 -15.07 10.74
CA LYS A 33 19.27 -16.40 11.08
C LYS A 33 17.77 -16.34 11.43
N VAL A 34 17.02 -15.50 10.72
CA VAL A 34 15.58 -15.29 10.96
C VAL A 34 14.83 -16.62 10.82
N PRO A 35 13.88 -16.97 11.71
CA PRO A 35 13.13 -18.23 11.61
C PRO A 35 12.38 -18.38 10.29
N LYS A 36 12.28 -19.63 9.79
CA LYS A 36 11.61 -19.95 8.51
C LYS A 36 10.15 -19.49 8.45
N GLY A 37 9.46 -19.40 9.58
CA GLY A 37 8.10 -18.84 9.64
C GLY A 37 8.07 -17.36 9.23
N MET A 38 8.96 -16.55 9.80
CA MET A 38 9.07 -15.12 9.47
C MET A 38 9.58 -14.91 8.05
N GLN A 39 10.55 -15.73 7.58
CA GLN A 39 11.01 -15.66 6.19
C GLN A 39 9.87 -15.85 5.17
N ARG A 40 9.00 -16.84 5.41
CA ARG A 40 7.83 -17.08 4.56
C ARG A 40 6.82 -15.94 4.60
N ARG A 41 6.62 -15.30 5.76
CA ARG A 41 5.74 -14.12 5.87
C ARG A 41 6.26 -12.95 5.06
N VAL A 42 7.57 -12.66 5.15
CA VAL A 42 8.20 -11.59 4.37
C VAL A 42 8.09 -11.86 2.87
N GLN A 43 8.40 -13.08 2.41
CA GLN A 43 8.26 -13.45 0.99
C GLN A 43 6.81 -13.31 0.50
N ARG A 44 5.84 -13.80 1.28
CA ARG A 44 4.40 -13.64 0.96
C ARG A 44 4.02 -12.17 0.80
N TRP A 45 4.55 -11.29 1.65
CA TRP A 45 4.30 -9.85 1.54
C TRP A 45 4.87 -9.26 0.24
N TYR A 46 6.08 -9.64 -0.15
CA TYR A 46 6.67 -9.21 -1.42
C TYR A 46 5.85 -9.70 -2.62
N ASP A 47 5.51 -11.00 -2.65
CA ASP A 47 4.72 -11.61 -3.73
C ASP A 47 3.35 -10.94 -3.85
N TYR A 48 2.68 -10.73 -2.72
CA TYR A 48 1.37 -10.08 -2.66
C TYR A 48 1.47 -8.62 -3.14
N SER A 49 2.44 -7.86 -2.65
CA SER A 49 2.64 -6.45 -3.03
C SER A 49 2.97 -6.30 -4.51
N TRP A 50 3.76 -7.21 -5.09
CA TRP A 50 4.06 -7.26 -6.52
C TRP A 50 2.81 -7.55 -7.35
N SER A 51 2.06 -8.60 -7.00
CA SER A 51 0.84 -8.99 -7.72
C SER A 51 -0.23 -7.90 -7.77
N ARG A 52 -0.25 -7.02 -6.77
CA ARG A 52 -1.19 -5.90 -6.64
C ARG A 52 -0.67 -4.59 -7.24
N GLY A 53 0.53 -4.59 -7.83
CA GLY A 53 1.17 -3.38 -8.37
C GLY A 53 1.49 -2.34 -7.30
N ARG A 54 1.59 -2.74 -6.02
CA ARG A 54 1.83 -1.86 -4.87
C ARG A 54 3.19 -2.12 -4.26
N MET A 55 4.21 -2.13 -5.12
CA MET A 55 5.61 -2.31 -4.76
C MET A 55 6.12 -1.29 -3.73
N GLN A 56 5.60 -0.07 -3.76
CA GLN A 56 5.96 0.96 -2.78
C GLN A 56 5.29 0.79 -1.41
N GLY A 57 4.77 -0.41 -1.10
CA GLY A 57 4.42 -0.83 0.25
C GLY A 57 3.65 0.23 1.02
N GLY A 58 2.46 0.57 0.55
CA GLY A 58 1.63 1.49 1.32
C GLY A 58 2.23 2.90 1.47
N GLY A 59 2.51 3.55 0.34
CA GLY A 59 2.93 4.95 0.35
C GLY A 59 1.78 5.89 0.72
N ASP A 60 2.13 6.98 1.38
CA ASP A 60 1.30 8.19 1.45
C ASP A 60 1.14 8.77 0.03
N ILE A 61 -0.03 9.32 -0.29
CA ILE A 61 -0.27 10.06 -1.54
C ILE A 61 0.83 11.10 -1.82
N HIS A 62 1.38 11.72 -0.78
CA HIS A 62 2.47 12.69 -0.90
C HIS A 62 3.75 12.07 -1.49
N SER A 63 4.07 10.83 -1.11
CA SER A 63 5.23 10.10 -1.63
C SER A 63 5.03 9.63 -3.07
N ALA A 64 3.81 9.23 -3.42
CA ALA A 64 3.46 8.77 -4.77
C ALA A 64 3.37 9.93 -5.79
N LEU A 65 2.97 11.12 -5.34
CA LEU A 65 2.68 12.27 -6.21
C LEU A 65 3.76 13.36 -6.21
N GLY A 66 4.79 13.21 -5.38
CA GLY A 66 6.08 13.92 -5.42
C GLY A 66 6.01 15.38 -5.85
N ILE A 67 6.25 15.62 -7.15
CA ILE A 67 6.42 16.94 -7.77
C ILE A 67 5.11 17.72 -8.01
N LEU A 68 3.95 17.09 -7.86
CA LEU A 68 2.68 17.76 -8.13
C LEU A 68 2.42 18.89 -7.10
N PRO A 69 1.88 20.04 -7.53
CA PRO A 69 1.32 21.05 -6.63
C PRO A 69 0.24 20.45 -5.73
N ASP A 70 0.09 20.97 -4.51
CA ASP A 70 -0.82 20.41 -3.51
C ASP A 70 -2.27 20.34 -3.99
N LYS A 71 -2.75 21.34 -4.75
CA LYS A 71 -4.09 21.30 -5.35
C LYS A 71 -4.30 20.08 -6.24
N LEU A 72 -3.33 19.76 -7.11
CA LEU A 72 -3.40 18.60 -8.01
C LEU A 72 -3.23 17.29 -7.24
N LYS A 73 -2.42 17.28 -6.18
CA LYS A 73 -2.32 16.13 -5.27
C LYS A 73 -3.68 15.83 -4.66
N THR A 74 -4.35 16.84 -4.10
CA THR A 74 -5.67 16.67 -3.46
C THR A 74 -6.73 16.19 -4.43
N GLU A 75 -6.84 16.80 -5.62
CA GLU A 75 -7.82 16.40 -6.63
C GLU A 75 -7.63 14.94 -7.07
N LEU A 76 -6.37 14.54 -7.33
CA LEU A 76 -6.06 13.17 -7.72
C LEU A 76 -6.30 12.18 -6.58
N ALA A 77 -5.90 12.56 -5.36
CA ALA A 77 -6.09 11.73 -4.18
C ALA A 77 -7.56 11.44 -3.92
N ILE A 78 -8.41 12.45 -4.05
CA ILE A 78 -9.86 12.30 -3.95
C ILE A 78 -10.35 11.40 -5.06
N HIS A 79 -9.97 11.66 -6.31
CA HIS A 79 -10.44 10.83 -7.42
C HIS A 79 -10.14 9.34 -7.21
N VAL A 80 -8.96 9.02 -6.66
CA VAL A 80 -8.55 7.64 -6.33
C VAL A 80 -9.30 7.07 -5.13
N ASN A 81 -9.45 7.83 -4.04
CA ASN A 81 -9.96 7.32 -2.76
C ASN A 81 -11.45 7.56 -2.52
N LEU A 82 -12.12 8.41 -3.31
CA LEU A 82 -13.50 8.83 -3.09
C LEU A 82 -14.46 7.64 -3.11
N LYS A 83 -14.25 6.67 -4.01
CA LYS A 83 -15.06 5.45 -4.05
C LYS A 83 -14.94 4.64 -2.76
N THR A 84 -13.77 4.62 -2.14
CA THR A 84 -13.53 3.92 -0.86
C THR A 84 -14.16 4.69 0.30
N LEU A 85 -13.99 6.02 0.34
CA LEU A 85 -14.57 6.86 1.39
C LEU A 85 -16.10 6.83 1.38
N LYS A 86 -16.72 6.85 0.20
CA LYS A 86 -18.19 6.78 0.07
C LYS A 86 -18.79 5.47 0.58
N LYS A 87 -18.02 4.39 0.70
CA LYS A 87 -18.49 3.13 1.30
C LYS A 87 -18.66 3.23 2.82
N VAL A 88 -18.02 4.20 3.47
CA VAL A 88 -18.08 4.38 4.91
C VAL A 88 -19.18 5.40 5.22
N SER A 89 -20.26 4.96 5.87
CA SER A 89 -21.44 5.78 6.15
C SER A 89 -21.12 7.07 6.91
N ILE A 90 -20.20 7.02 7.88
CA ILE A 90 -19.82 8.20 8.68
C ILE A 90 -19.20 9.33 7.83
N PHE A 91 -18.65 9.02 6.65
CA PHE A 91 -18.04 10.01 5.76
C PHE A 91 -19.01 10.55 4.70
N GLN A 92 -20.22 10.00 4.60
CA GLN A 92 -21.21 10.45 3.61
C GLN A 92 -21.83 11.80 3.98
N GLU A 93 -21.92 12.11 5.27
CA GLU A 93 -22.47 13.37 5.80
C GLU A 93 -21.38 14.42 6.05
N CYS A 94 -20.10 14.09 5.82
CA CYS A 94 -19.01 15.03 5.98
C CYS A 94 -18.97 16.05 4.85
N GLN A 95 -18.60 17.29 5.19
CA GLN A 95 -18.34 18.33 4.21
C GLN A 95 -17.21 17.90 3.26
N PRO A 96 -17.28 18.26 1.96
CA PRO A 96 -16.22 17.93 1.01
C PRO A 96 -14.84 18.29 1.54
N GLU A 97 -14.66 19.50 2.09
CA GLU A 97 -13.39 20.03 2.60
C GLU A 97 -12.75 19.10 3.64
N PHE A 98 -13.57 18.49 4.51
CA PHE A 98 -13.07 17.49 5.46
C PHE A 98 -12.55 16.23 4.75
N LEU A 99 -13.24 15.77 3.70
CA LEU A 99 -12.78 14.64 2.90
C LEU A 99 -11.50 14.97 2.14
N HIS A 100 -11.35 16.21 1.66
CA HIS A 100 -10.11 16.71 1.05
C HIS A 100 -8.93 16.55 2.03
N ASP A 101 -9.08 17.07 3.25
CA ASP A 101 -8.04 16.99 4.29
C ASP A 101 -7.79 15.56 4.78
N LEU A 102 -8.85 14.75 4.87
CA LEU A 102 -8.75 13.36 5.30
C LEU A 102 -7.92 12.55 4.31
N VAL A 103 -8.21 12.65 3.02
CA VAL A 103 -7.54 11.87 1.97
C VAL A 103 -6.03 12.16 1.93
N LEU A 104 -5.62 13.41 2.13
CA LEU A 104 -4.21 13.77 2.17
C LEU A 104 -3.47 13.14 3.36
N LYS A 105 -4.16 12.86 4.45
CA LYS A 105 -3.60 12.21 5.64
C LYS A 105 -3.69 10.68 5.60
N MET A 106 -4.37 10.12 4.60
CA MET A 106 -4.52 8.68 4.47
C MET A 106 -3.22 8.03 4.00
N LYS A 107 -2.89 6.91 4.63
CA LYS A 107 -1.80 6.03 4.19
C LYS A 107 -2.38 4.71 3.75
N ALA A 108 -1.93 4.23 2.60
CA ALA A 108 -2.27 2.89 2.17
C ALA A 108 -1.47 1.88 3.02
N TYR A 109 -2.07 0.74 3.37
CA TYR A 109 -1.37 -0.38 4.00
C TYR A 109 -1.70 -1.67 3.27
N ILE A 110 -0.76 -2.61 3.30
CA ILE A 110 -0.94 -3.96 2.73
C ILE A 110 -0.77 -4.94 3.87
N PHE A 111 -1.83 -5.72 4.11
CA PHE A 111 -1.82 -6.85 5.02
C PHE A 111 -1.96 -8.13 4.21
N THR A 112 -1.19 -9.15 4.56
CA THR A 112 -1.28 -10.47 3.91
C THR A 112 -2.19 -11.40 4.69
N PRO A 113 -2.73 -12.46 4.05
CA PRO A 113 -3.52 -13.45 4.76
C PRO A 113 -2.79 -14.02 5.99
N GLY A 114 -3.42 -13.90 7.15
CA GLY A 114 -2.88 -14.30 8.45
C GLY A 114 -2.23 -13.18 9.27
N ASP A 115 -2.11 -11.97 8.73
CA ASP A 115 -1.70 -10.81 9.53
C ASP A 115 -2.85 -10.31 10.42
N LEU A 116 -2.50 -9.89 11.64
CA LEU A 116 -3.42 -9.26 12.58
C LEU A 116 -3.34 -7.74 12.40
N VAL A 117 -4.49 -7.11 12.13
CA VAL A 117 -4.57 -5.65 11.95
C VAL A 117 -4.72 -4.94 13.28
N CYS A 118 -5.64 -5.40 14.13
CA CYS A 118 -5.88 -4.85 15.47
C CYS A 118 -6.04 -6.00 16.47
N ARG A 119 -5.66 -5.78 17.72
CA ARG A 119 -5.85 -6.74 18.82
C ARG A 119 -6.71 -6.14 19.92
N LYS A 120 -7.63 -6.96 20.46
CA LYS A 120 -8.44 -6.58 21.62
C LYS A 120 -7.54 -6.28 22.82
N GLY A 121 -7.80 -5.16 23.49
CA GLY A 121 -7.04 -4.69 24.64
C GLY A 121 -5.88 -3.74 24.32
N GLU A 122 -5.56 -3.55 23.03
CA GLU A 122 -4.62 -2.52 22.61
C GLU A 122 -5.31 -1.16 22.46
N VAL A 123 -4.58 -0.08 22.75
CA VAL A 123 -5.08 1.28 22.58
C VAL A 123 -5.24 1.58 21.08
N ALA A 124 -6.46 1.85 20.63
CA ALA A 124 -6.73 2.25 19.26
C ALA A 124 -6.23 3.67 19.00
N ARG A 125 -5.15 3.79 18.21
CA ARG A 125 -4.56 5.09 17.80
C ARG A 125 -4.86 5.46 16.36
N GLU A 126 -5.34 4.50 15.58
CA GLU A 126 -5.53 4.63 14.14
C GLU A 126 -6.87 4.02 13.73
N MET A 127 -7.44 4.56 12.65
CA MET A 127 -8.63 4.02 12.00
C MET A 127 -8.21 3.43 10.66
N PHE A 128 -8.73 2.23 10.34
CA PHE A 128 -8.50 1.58 9.07
C PHE A 128 -9.78 1.54 8.24
N ILE A 129 -9.64 1.75 6.93
CA ILE A 129 -10.71 1.62 5.96
C ILE A 129 -10.30 0.53 4.97
N ILE A 130 -11.15 -0.48 4.78
CA ILE A 130 -10.88 -1.57 3.86
C ILE A 130 -11.12 -1.08 2.43
N ALA A 131 -10.05 -0.77 1.72
CA ALA A 131 -10.12 -0.39 0.31
C ALA A 131 -10.38 -1.60 -0.59
N ASP A 132 -9.72 -2.72 -0.30
CA ASP A 132 -9.87 -4.00 -0.99
C ASP A 132 -9.49 -5.16 -0.07
N GLY A 133 -10.16 -6.31 -0.25
CA GLY A 133 -9.97 -7.51 0.57
C GLY A 133 -11.05 -7.70 1.63
N ILE A 134 -10.81 -8.67 2.52
CA ILE A 134 -11.75 -9.10 3.55
C ILE A 134 -11.00 -9.22 4.87
N LEU A 135 -11.60 -8.74 5.95
CA LEU A 135 -11.13 -8.98 7.31
C LEU A 135 -12.11 -9.87 8.04
N GLN A 136 -11.58 -10.76 8.88
CA GLN A 136 -12.36 -11.59 9.79
C GLN A 136 -12.08 -11.14 11.22
N VAL A 137 -13.13 -10.88 11.98
CA VAL A 137 -13.02 -10.65 13.42
C VAL A 137 -12.89 -12.01 14.11
N ILE A 138 -11.73 -12.21 14.75
CA ILE A 138 -11.46 -13.41 15.54
C ILE A 138 -11.87 -13.10 16.99
N LYS A 139 -12.68 -13.98 17.59
CA LYS A 139 -13.16 -13.86 18.98
C LYS A 139 -12.15 -14.42 19.97
#